data_AF-A0A9P5CJA0-F1
#
_entry.id   AF-A0A9P5CJA0-F1
#
_cell.length_a   1.000
_cell.length_b   1.000
_cell.length_c   1.000
_cell.angle_alpha   90.00
_cell.angle_beta   90.00
_cell.angle_gamma   90.00
#
_symmetry.space_group_name_H-M   'P 1'
#
loop_
_entity.id
_entity.type
_entity.pdbx_description
1 polymer ?
#
loop_
_entity_poly.entity_id
_entity_poly.type
_entity_poly.pdbx_seq_one_letter_code
_entity_poly.pdbx_strand_id
1 'polypeptide(L)'
;MEPSQPSQSLSEQFPNHWQASTADSNLTLHGFRRFKTSHLLNLRYLEAEVAEIDHLIYQLGLSLNVDPSSTDRLGLKHCKRDEILPSTDQAVSKELIQRLRQSLKEYEWTRHLVHDKTPYNVLSISF
;
A
#
# COMPACT_ATOMS: atom_id res chain seq x y z
N MET A 1 -27.51 1.17 -9.25
CA MET A 1 -26.26 1.88 -9.57
C MET A 1 -25.74 2.44 -8.26
N GLU A 2 -24.76 1.78 -7.65
CA GLU A 2 -24.11 2.28 -6.43
C GLU A 2 -22.87 3.10 -6.79
N PRO A 3 -22.56 4.18 -6.05
CA PRO A 3 -21.35 4.96 -6.24
C PRO A 3 -20.19 4.27 -5.52
N SER A 4 -19.35 3.55 -6.27
CA SER A 4 -18.02 3.16 -5.81
C SER A 4 -17.22 4.43 -5.51
N GLN A 5 -16.74 4.59 -4.27
CA GLN A 5 -15.80 5.68 -3.93
C GLN A 5 -14.64 5.68 -4.94
N PRO A 6 -14.15 6.85 -5.38
CA PRO A 6 -13.10 6.90 -6.37
C PRO A 6 -11.78 6.49 -5.72
N SER A 7 -11.37 5.24 -5.95
CA SER A 7 -9.94 4.91 -6.00
C SER A 7 -9.32 5.92 -6.98
N GLN A 8 -8.45 6.80 -6.48
CA GLN A 8 -7.79 7.79 -7.34
C GLN A 8 -7.17 7.07 -8.54
N SER A 9 -7.40 7.59 -9.75
CA SER A 9 -6.93 6.88 -10.93
C SER A 9 -5.40 6.75 -10.87
N LEU A 10 -4.84 5.65 -11.38
CA LEU A 10 -3.38 5.43 -11.35
C LEU A 10 -2.60 6.62 -11.94
N SER A 11 -3.21 7.32 -12.89
CA SER A 11 -2.72 8.55 -13.52
C SER A 11 -2.64 9.74 -12.55
N GLU A 12 -3.60 9.89 -11.64
CA GLU A 12 -3.62 10.97 -10.63
C GLU A 12 -2.58 10.73 -9.53
N GLN A 13 -2.31 9.47 -9.18
CA GLN A 13 -1.31 9.12 -8.17
C GLN A 13 0.13 9.21 -8.70
N PHE A 14 0.31 9.02 -10.01
CA PHE A 14 1.62 8.92 -10.66
C PHE A 14 2.58 10.07 -10.32
N PRO A 15 2.19 11.37 -10.37
CA PRO A 15 3.11 12.47 -10.09
C PRO A 15 3.71 12.41 -8.68
N ASN A 16 2.89 12.10 -7.68
CA ASN A 16 3.32 11.98 -6.29
C ASN A 16 4.25 10.78 -6.11
N HIS A 17 3.86 9.62 -6.67
CA HIS A 17 4.65 8.39 -6.59
C HIS A 17 6.00 8.53 -7.30
N TRP A 18 6.02 9.22 -8.45
CA TRP A 18 7.23 9.54 -9.19
C TRP A 18 8.18 10.44 -8.40
N GLN A 19 7.66 11.52 -7.81
CA GLN A 19 8.45 12.44 -7.00
C GLN A 19 9.07 11.73 -5.80
N ALA A 20 8.28 10.93 -5.07
CA ALA A 20 8.77 10.16 -3.92
C ALA A 20 9.84 9.13 -4.32
N SER A 21 9.67 8.46 -5.46
CA SER A 21 10.58 7.41 -5.95
C SER A 21 11.91 7.93 -6.52
N THR A 22 12.05 9.25 -6.69
CA THR A 22 13.22 9.87 -7.31
C THR A 22 13.96 10.88 -6.42
N ALA A 23 13.49 11.09 -5.19
CA ALA A 23 14.03 12.08 -4.25
C ALA A 23 15.49 11.84 -3.82
N ASP A 24 15.95 10.59 -3.77
CA ASP A 24 17.34 10.24 -3.42
C ASP A 24 18.26 10.34 -4.65
N SER A 25 18.97 11.45 -4.76
CA SER A 25 19.86 11.81 -5.86
C SER A 25 21.31 11.34 -5.66
N ASN A 26 21.55 10.06 -5.33
CA ASN A 26 22.91 9.51 -5.32
C ASN A 26 23.31 8.98 -6.71
N LEU A 27 24.28 9.67 -7.33
CA LEU A 27 24.54 9.75 -8.78
C LEU A 27 25.55 8.73 -9.35
N THR A 28 25.68 7.51 -8.84
CA THR A 28 26.77 6.62 -9.28
C THR A 28 26.42 5.59 -10.35
N LEU A 29 25.16 5.22 -10.60
CA LEU A 29 24.83 4.18 -11.60
C LEU A 29 23.45 4.41 -12.25
N HIS A 30 23.41 5.03 -13.43
CA HIS A 30 22.15 5.29 -14.16
C HIS A 30 21.31 4.04 -14.47
N GLY A 31 21.94 2.88 -14.70
CA GLY A 31 21.23 1.59 -14.90
C GLY A 31 20.58 1.07 -13.62
N PHE A 32 21.32 1.11 -12.51
CA PHE A 32 20.80 0.76 -11.18
C PHE A 32 19.71 1.73 -10.73
N ARG A 33 19.81 3.01 -11.13
CA ARG A 33 18.76 4.03 -10.87
C ARG A 33 17.44 3.68 -11.56
N ARG A 34 17.44 3.28 -12.83
CA ARG A 34 16.18 2.92 -13.52
C ARG A 34 15.50 1.71 -12.88
N PHE A 35 16.28 0.67 -12.56
CA PHE A 35 15.77 -0.50 -11.84
C PHE A 35 15.22 -0.13 -10.46
N LYS A 36 15.99 0.63 -9.66
CA LYS A 36 15.59 1.09 -8.33
C LYS A 36 14.36 2.01 -8.37
N THR A 37 14.26 2.90 -9.36
CA THR A 37 13.13 3.81 -9.51
C THR A 37 11.86 3.06 -9.89
N SER A 38 11.89 2.13 -10.84
CA SER A 38 10.71 1.30 -11.16
C SER A 38 10.25 0.50 -9.94
N HIS A 39 11.20 0.02 -9.15
CA HIS A 39 10.93 -0.76 -7.96
C HIS A 39 10.33 0.07 -6.81
N LEU A 40 10.88 1.27 -6.57
CA LEU A 40 10.31 2.24 -5.65
C LEU A 40 8.92 2.70 -6.10
N LEU A 41 8.71 2.89 -7.41
CA LEU A 41 7.42 3.27 -7.95
C LEU A 41 6.37 2.18 -7.70
N ASN A 42 6.72 0.91 -7.96
CA ASN A 42 5.89 -0.24 -7.62
C ASN A 42 5.55 -0.27 -6.12
N LEU A 43 6.55 -0.02 -5.27
CA LEU A 43 6.35 0.06 -3.83
C LEU A 43 5.34 1.16 -3.46
N ARG A 44 5.41 2.35 -4.08
CA ARG A 44 4.46 3.44 -3.79
C ARG A 44 3.03 3.11 -4.19
N TYR A 45 2.84 2.43 -5.32
CA TYR A 45 1.51 1.94 -5.70
C TYR A 45 1.00 0.88 -4.72
N LEU A 46 1.83 -0.09 -4.34
CA LEU A 46 1.46 -1.11 -3.35
C LEU A 46 1.12 -0.49 -1.98
N GLU A 47 1.88 0.50 -1.52
CA GLU A 47 1.59 1.23 -0.29
C GLU A 47 0.25 1.96 -0.36
N ALA A 48 -0.07 2.58 -1.50
CA ALA A 48 -1.35 3.24 -1.71
C ALA A 48 -2.51 2.22 -1.68
N GLU A 49 -2.38 1.08 -2.35
CA GLU A 49 -3.40 0.02 -2.32
C GLU A 49 -3.61 -0.57 -0.92
N VAL A 50 -2.52 -0.83 -0.19
CA VAL A 50 -2.61 -1.32 1.19
C VAL A 50 -3.27 -0.27 2.09
N ALA A 51 -2.95 1.01 1.92
CA ALA A 51 -3.56 2.09 2.68
C ALA A 51 -5.06 2.25 2.39
N GLU A 52 -5.50 2.06 1.14
CA GLU A 52 -6.93 2.06 0.79
C GLU A 52 -7.69 0.91 1.49
N ILE A 53 -7.12 -0.31 1.45
CA ILE A 53 -7.71 -1.47 2.10
C ILE A 53 -7.72 -1.31 3.62
N ASP A 54 -6.62 -0.81 4.20
CA ASP A 54 -6.50 -0.54 5.64
C ASP A 54 -7.54 0.49 6.09
N HIS A 55 -7.67 1.61 5.37
CA HIS A 55 -8.67 2.64 5.65
C HIS A 55 -10.09 2.06 5.62
N LEU A 56 -10.44 1.27 4.60
CA LEU A 56 -11.75 0.61 4.53
C LEU A 56 -12.00 -0.31 5.73
N ILE A 57 -11.06 -1.21 6.04
CA ILE A 57 -11.17 -2.13 7.19
C ILE A 57 -11.32 -1.35 8.50
N TYR A 58 -10.56 -0.28 8.65
CA TYR A 58 -10.56 0.57 9.82
C TYR A 58 -11.91 1.26 10.02
N GLN A 59 -12.44 1.87 8.96
CA GLN A 59 -13.73 2.53 8.96
C GLN A 59 -14.89 1.54 9.21
N LEU A 60 -14.79 0.31 8.67
CA LEU A 60 -15.71 -0.78 9.00
C LEU A 60 -15.59 -1.21 10.47
N GLY A 61 -14.39 -1.25 11.03
CA GLY A 61 -14.16 -1.52 12.45
C GLY A 61 -14.81 -0.48 13.36
N LEU A 62 -14.60 0.80 13.08
CA LEU A 62 -15.33 1.90 13.74
C LEU A 62 -16.84 1.79 13.56
N SER A 63 -17.27 1.10 12.49
CA SER A 63 -18.68 0.97 12.16
C SER A 63 -19.48 0.05 13.06
N LEU A 64 -18.80 -0.96 13.62
CA LEU A 64 -19.38 -2.03 14.42
C LEU A 64 -19.86 -1.58 15.80
N ASN A 65 -19.55 -0.34 16.21
CA ASN A 65 -19.88 0.22 17.53
C ASN A 65 -19.48 -0.70 18.70
N VAL A 66 -18.41 -1.48 18.51
CA VAL A 66 -17.79 -2.32 19.52
C VAL A 66 -16.75 -1.46 20.23
N ASP A 67 -16.75 -1.49 21.56
CA ASP A 67 -15.77 -0.74 22.32
C ASP A 67 -14.35 -1.20 21.96
N PRO A 68 -13.45 -0.26 21.60
CA PRO A 68 -12.07 -0.61 21.33
C PRO A 68 -11.44 -1.19 22.60
N SER A 69 -10.45 -2.07 22.40
CA SER A 69 -9.68 -2.66 23.50
C SER A 69 -9.26 -1.61 24.54
N SER A 70 -9.23 -2.00 25.81
CA SER A 70 -8.83 -1.12 26.93
C SER A 70 -7.47 -0.46 26.70
N THR A 71 -6.62 -1.06 25.88
CA THR A 71 -5.40 -0.45 25.34
C THR A 71 -5.66 0.04 23.92
N ASP A 72 -6.12 1.28 23.79
CA ASP A 72 -6.35 1.93 22.48
C ASP A 72 -5.02 2.38 21.84
N ARG A 73 -4.19 1.41 21.44
CA ARG A 73 -2.86 1.67 20.83
C ARG A 73 -2.95 2.37 19.48
N LEU A 74 -4.10 2.25 18.82
CA LEU A 74 -4.34 2.78 17.49
C LEU A 74 -5.06 4.14 17.53
N GLY A 75 -5.49 4.60 18.71
CA GLY A 75 -6.23 5.85 18.86
C GLY A 75 -7.63 5.80 18.24
N LEU A 76 -8.24 4.62 18.17
CA LEU A 76 -9.56 4.34 17.59
C LEU A 76 -10.63 5.31 18.12
N LYS A 77 -10.55 5.67 19.41
CA LYS A 77 -11.51 6.57 20.06
C LYS A 77 -11.51 8.00 19.51
N HIS A 78 -10.45 8.41 18.83
CA HIS A 78 -10.28 9.77 18.31
C HIS A 78 -10.42 9.85 16.78
N CYS A 79 -10.64 8.72 16.12
CA CYS A 79 -10.76 8.70 14.68
C CYS A 79 -12.12 9.17 14.21
N LYS A 80 -12.11 9.98 13.15
CA LYS A 80 -13.33 10.41 12.47
C LYS A 80 -13.84 9.28 11.58
N ARG A 81 -15.14 9.01 11.70
CA ARG A 81 -15.85 8.07 10.85
C ARG A 81 -16.23 8.76 9.54
N ASP A 82 -16.10 8.04 8.42
CA ASP A 82 -16.56 8.51 7.12
C ASP A 82 -18.09 8.54 7.09
N GLU A 83 -18.65 9.52 6.39
CA GLU A 83 -20.11 9.72 6.31
C GLU A 83 -20.79 8.64 5.47
N ILE A 84 -20.05 8.07 4.51
CA ILE A 84 -20.55 7.07 3.57
C ILE A 84 -19.64 5.85 3.69
N LEU A 85 -20.17 4.78 4.28
CA LEU A 85 -19.50 3.51 4.45
C LEU A 85 -20.42 2.37 4.02
N PRO A 86 -19.93 1.41 3.20
CA PRO A 86 -20.68 0.19 2.95
C PRO A 86 -20.89 -0.58 4.26
N SER A 87 -21.99 -1.33 4.35
CA SER A 87 -22.24 -2.18 5.52
C SER A 87 -21.18 -3.29 5.61
N THR A 88 -20.84 -3.71 6.83
CA THR A 88 -19.83 -4.76 7.06
C THR A 88 -20.15 -6.05 6.28
N ASP A 89 -21.41 -6.45 6.23
CA ASP A 89 -21.85 -7.66 5.53
C ASP A 89 -21.65 -7.59 4.00
N GLN A 90 -21.63 -6.38 3.44
CA GLN A 90 -21.40 -6.14 2.01
C GLN A 90 -19.92 -5.94 1.70
N ALA A 91 -19.17 -5.32 2.62
CA ALA A 91 -17.78 -4.92 2.39
C ALA A 91 -16.76 -6.00 2.78
N VAL A 92 -17.00 -6.75 3.87
CA VAL A 92 -16.11 -7.82 4.32
C VAL A 92 -16.38 -9.08 3.54
N SER A 93 -15.77 -9.18 2.36
CA SER A 93 -15.86 -10.34 1.48
C SER A 93 -14.59 -11.18 1.50
N LYS A 94 -14.69 -12.43 1.01
CA LYS A 94 -13.52 -13.30 0.85
C LYS A 94 -12.51 -12.69 -0.12
N GLU A 95 -13.01 -12.00 -1.15
CA GLU A 95 -12.24 -11.30 -2.16
C GLU A 95 -11.43 -10.17 -1.54
N LEU A 96 -12.02 -9.37 -0.64
CA LEU A 96 -11.30 -8.30 0.07
C LEU A 96 -10.13 -8.87 0.88
N ILE A 97 -10.38 -9.94 1.65
CA ILE A 97 -9.35 -10.58 2.48
C ILE A 97 -8.25 -11.22 1.62
N GLN A 98 -8.61 -11.79 0.46
CA GLN A 98 -7.64 -12.32 -0.50
C GLN A 98 -6.78 -11.21 -1.10
N ARG A 99 -7.39 -10.09 -1.48
CA ARG A 99 -6.66 -8.91 -1.99
C ARG A 99 -5.69 -8.38 -0.95
N LEU A 100 -6.12 -8.20 0.30
CA LEU A 100 -5.25 -7.78 1.40
C LEU A 100 -4.02 -8.70 1.55
N ARG A 101 -4.24 -10.02 1.60
CA ARG A 101 -3.15 -11.00 1.73
C ARG A 101 -2.17 -10.93 0.57
N GLN A 102 -2.68 -10.75 -0.65
CA GLN A 102 -1.85 -10.64 -1.85
C GLN A 102 -1.04 -9.34 -1.84
N SER A 103 -1.67 -8.20 -1.57
CA SER A 103 -0.99 -6.91 -1.50
C SER A 103 0.10 -6.89 -0.41
N LEU A 104 -0.14 -7.48 0.77
CA LEU A 104 0.87 -7.62 1.81
C LEU A 104 2.05 -8.49 1.38
N LYS A 105 1.78 -9.59 0.66
CA LYS A 105 2.84 -10.47 0.13
C LYS A 105 3.70 -9.75 -0.92
N GLU A 106 3.06 -9.02 -1.83
CA GLU A 106 3.75 -8.23 -2.85
C GLU A 106 4.54 -7.07 -2.25
N TYR A 107 4.02 -6.43 -1.20
CA TYR A 107 4.71 -5.41 -0.45
C TYR A 107 5.98 -5.95 0.22
N GLU A 108 5.90 -7.06 0.96
CA GLU A 108 7.07 -7.67 1.60
C GLU A 108 8.14 -8.09 0.59
N TRP A 109 7.71 -8.71 -0.52
CA TRP A 109 8.61 -9.08 -1.62
C TRP A 109 9.31 -7.84 -2.22
N THR A 110 8.53 -6.80 -2.52
CA THR A 110 9.06 -5.56 -3.10
C THR A 110 9.97 -4.85 -2.11
N ARG A 111 9.60 -4.75 -0.85
CA ARG A 111 10.42 -4.14 0.18
C ARG A 111 11.77 -4.84 0.34
N HIS A 112 11.80 -6.18 0.31
CA HIS A 112 13.04 -6.94 0.41
C HIS A 112 14.02 -6.54 -0.70
N LEU A 113 13.55 -6.47 -1.95
CA LEU A 113 14.35 -6.07 -3.10
C LEU A 113 14.85 -4.60 -3.05
N VAL A 114 14.19 -3.69 -2.31
CA VAL A 114 14.68 -2.32 -2.08
C VAL A 114 15.80 -2.29 -1.04
N HIS A 115 15.66 -3.10 0.02
CA HIS A 115 16.49 -3.06 1.22
C HIS A 115 17.65 -4.06 1.22
N ASP A 116 17.69 -4.99 0.25
CA ASP A 116 18.78 -5.94 0.12
C ASP A 116 20.07 -5.23 -0.32
N LYS A 117 20.74 -4.64 0.67
CA LYS A 117 22.16 -4.32 0.64
C LYS A 117 22.93 -5.59 0.93
N THR A 118 22.97 -6.51 -0.03
CA THR A 118 24.06 -7.47 -0.11
C THR A 118 24.89 -7.14 -1.35
N PRO A 119 26.15 -6.66 -1.20
CA PRO A 119 27.10 -6.85 -2.28
C PRO A 119 27.32 -8.36 -2.40
N TYR A 120 27.51 -8.85 -3.63
CA TYR A 120 27.78 -10.26 -3.99
C TYR A 120 26.56 -11.18 -4.16
N ASN A 121 25.92 -11.11 -5.33
CA ASN A 121 25.99 -12.18 -6.33
C ASN A 121 25.25 -11.74 -7.60
N VAL A 122 25.91 -10.88 -8.38
CA VAL A 122 25.69 -10.89 -9.83
C VAL A 122 26.41 -12.14 -10.34
N LEU A 123 25.73 -13.27 -10.32
CA LEU A 123 26.13 -14.43 -11.12
C LEU A 123 25.00 -14.77 -12.08
N SER A 124 25.20 -14.23 -13.29
CA SER A 124 24.93 -14.87 -14.58
C SER A 124 23.47 -15.22 -14.88
N ILE A 125 22.72 -14.24 -15.36
CA ILE A 125 21.76 -14.51 -16.43
C ILE A 125 22.50 -14.18 -17.73
N SER A 126 23.08 -15.21 -18.35
CA SER A 126 23.50 -15.15 -19.75
C SER A 126 22.23 -15.15 -20.62
N PHE A 127 22.25 -14.32 -21.67
CA PHE A 127 21.21 -14.21 -22.69
C PHE A 127 20.86 -15.55 -23.35
#